data_AF-A0A9P4IDB2-F1
#
_entry.id   AF-A0A9P4IDB2-F1
#
_cell.length_a   1.000
_cell.length_b   1.000
_cell.length_c   1.000
_cell.angle_alpha   90.00
_cell.angle_beta   90.00
_cell.angle_gamma   90.00
#
_symmetry.space_group_name_H-M   'P 1'
#
loop_
_entity.id
_entity.type
_entity.pdbx_description
1 polymer ?
#
loop_
_entity_poly.entity_id
_entity_poly.type
_entity_poly.pdbx_seq_one_letter_code
_entity_poly.pdbx_strand_id
1 'polypeptide(L)'
;MFHKLHIYLAFALSSVLRVHAGIQWDNIYNSCGAPSDTQQGGAAILSDMVNMAKAAGGYMDNAQANRDAPDQSKHWDYYRVLTLYDALFDGTQPDSQNRWNTVRANLNTMEGLANNQPDVWVSCDDTTLFGMDTVGSVSRTYFKDPSSKAKTYLDNPPLMCGQGQMVNGQMTNQIGYRTTINGINLVIICAKQAGGDITLSQLQYQEGSDLYMQTTLSTVVFHEFLHVMIPSMVGDQAGGNAPGGERYGWDGSIAIRSSYSPQNPDSLVYFAMALSMEEYLWHTGKAVSLPTMYQWLQQNQQTTLQSAGLPKP
;
A
#
# COMPACT_ATOMS: atom_id res chain seq x y z
N MET A 1 -36.42 -66.29 -9.37
CA MET A 1 -36.91 -64.94 -9.76
C MET A 1 -35.93 -63.93 -9.21
N PHE A 2 -35.08 -63.39 -10.08
CA PHE A 2 -34.13 -62.32 -9.79
C PHE A 2 -34.81 -60.96 -9.91
N HIS A 3 -34.19 -59.94 -9.30
CA HIS A 3 -34.36 -58.47 -9.43
C HIS A 3 -34.95 -57.82 -8.17
N LYS A 4 -34.42 -56.72 -7.61
CA LYS A 4 -33.28 -55.86 -7.96
C LYS A 4 -32.93 -55.04 -6.71
N LEU A 5 -31.65 -55.06 -6.34
CA LEU A 5 -31.02 -54.14 -5.39
C LEU A 5 -31.00 -52.73 -6.00
N HIS A 6 -31.64 -51.73 -5.36
CA HIS A 6 -31.47 -50.32 -5.73
C HIS A 6 -30.62 -49.63 -4.66
N ILE A 7 -29.35 -49.48 -5.00
CA ILE A 7 -28.37 -48.62 -4.34
C ILE A 7 -28.74 -47.18 -4.72
N TYR A 8 -29.20 -46.38 -3.76
CA TYR A 8 -29.21 -44.92 -3.91
C TYR A 8 -27.86 -44.38 -3.41
N LEU A 9 -26.92 -44.34 -4.35
CA LEU A 9 -25.71 -43.54 -4.26
C LEU A 9 -26.13 -42.07 -4.32
N ALA A 10 -26.27 -41.42 -3.17
CA ALA A 10 -26.37 -39.96 -3.14
C ALA A 10 -25.00 -39.42 -3.56
N PHE A 11 -24.90 -39.05 -4.84
CA PHE A 11 -23.76 -38.33 -5.39
C PHE A 11 -23.53 -37.08 -4.55
N ALA A 12 -22.37 -37.04 -3.90
CA ALA A 12 -21.73 -35.81 -3.49
C ALA A 12 -21.56 -34.94 -4.74
N LEU A 13 -22.49 -33.99 -4.95
CA LEU A 13 -22.14 -32.77 -5.66
C LEU A 13 -21.26 -31.96 -4.70
N SER A 14 -19.99 -32.33 -4.69
CA SER A 14 -18.92 -31.41 -4.36
C SER A 14 -19.09 -30.22 -5.29
N SER A 15 -19.73 -29.17 -4.78
CA SER A 15 -19.56 -27.83 -5.27
C SER A 15 -18.06 -27.66 -5.47
N VAL A 16 -17.63 -27.50 -6.71
CA VAL A 16 -16.27 -27.12 -7.06
C VAL A 16 -16.09 -25.71 -6.51
N LEU A 17 -15.85 -25.63 -5.21
CA LEU A 17 -15.32 -24.46 -4.55
C LEU A 17 -14.02 -24.18 -5.29
N ARG A 18 -14.01 -23.16 -6.14
CA ARG A 18 -12.77 -22.60 -6.66
C ARG A 18 -12.02 -22.04 -5.46
N VAL A 19 -11.27 -22.90 -4.76
CA VAL A 19 -10.25 -22.48 -3.81
C VAL A 19 -9.07 -22.07 -4.67
N HIS A 20 -9.11 -20.86 -5.22
CA HIS A 20 -7.87 -20.19 -5.57
C HIS A 20 -7.55 -19.25 -4.42
N ALA A 21 -6.86 -19.77 -3.41
CA ALA A 21 -6.19 -18.89 -2.47
C ALA A 21 -4.95 -18.32 -3.17
N GLY A 22 -4.85 -16.99 -3.29
CA GLY A 22 -3.68 -16.34 -3.86
C GLY A 22 -3.98 -15.04 -4.60
N ILE A 23 -2.93 -14.28 -4.88
CA ILE A 23 -3.02 -13.03 -5.64
C ILE A 23 -3.05 -13.35 -7.13
N GLN A 24 -4.11 -12.92 -7.81
CA GLN A 24 -4.31 -13.13 -9.24
C GLN A 24 -4.12 -11.82 -9.99
N TRP A 25 -3.02 -11.69 -10.71
CA TRP A 25 -2.79 -10.57 -11.61
C TRP A 25 -3.51 -10.85 -12.93
N ASP A 26 -4.34 -9.91 -13.40
CA ASP A 26 -5.35 -10.11 -14.44
C ASP A 26 -4.88 -10.96 -15.62
N ASN A 27 -5.14 -12.27 -15.50
CA ASN A 27 -4.78 -13.30 -16.46
C ASN A 27 -5.94 -13.65 -17.40
N ILE A 28 -7.04 -12.90 -17.31
CA ILE A 28 -8.29 -13.22 -17.98
C ILE A 28 -8.63 -12.18 -19.03
N TYR A 29 -8.48 -10.89 -18.72
CA TYR A 29 -8.68 -9.80 -19.67
C TYR A 29 -7.36 -9.21 -20.16
N ASN A 30 -6.24 -9.60 -19.55
CA ASN A 30 -4.88 -9.18 -19.91
C ASN A 30 -4.72 -7.65 -19.86
N SER A 31 -5.43 -6.97 -18.95
CA SER A 31 -5.29 -5.52 -18.74
C SER A 31 -3.90 -5.14 -18.26
N CYS A 32 -3.23 -6.06 -17.56
CA CYS A 32 -1.86 -5.91 -17.09
C CYS A 32 -0.79 -6.39 -18.10
N GLY A 33 -1.18 -6.61 -19.36
CA GLY A 33 -0.29 -7.13 -20.40
C GLY A 33 -0.40 -8.64 -20.62
N ALA A 34 0.58 -9.21 -21.33
CA ALA A 34 0.58 -10.64 -21.63
C ALA A 34 0.78 -11.48 -20.35
N PRO A 35 0.16 -12.66 -20.23
CA PRO A 35 0.18 -13.44 -18.98
C PRO A 35 1.57 -13.73 -18.40
N SER A 36 2.57 -14.01 -19.25
CA SER A 36 3.95 -14.23 -18.83
C SER A 36 4.57 -13.00 -18.16
N ASP A 37 4.31 -11.83 -18.74
CA ASP A 37 4.87 -10.55 -18.32
C ASP A 37 4.17 -10.08 -17.05
N THR A 38 2.85 -10.27 -16.99
CA THR A 38 2.02 -9.98 -15.82
C THR A 38 2.42 -10.84 -14.61
N GLN A 39 2.72 -12.13 -14.82
CA GLN A 39 3.16 -13.00 -13.72
C GLN A 39 4.55 -12.57 -13.20
N GLN A 40 5.48 -12.23 -14.09
CA GLN A 40 6.81 -11.75 -13.70
C GLN A 40 6.75 -10.39 -13.00
N GLY A 41 6.02 -9.42 -13.58
CA GLY A 41 5.83 -8.09 -13.01
C GLY A 41 5.10 -8.14 -11.68
N GLY A 42 4.04 -8.95 -11.57
CA GLY A 42 3.30 -9.16 -10.33
C GLY A 42 4.15 -9.78 -9.22
N ALA A 43 5.04 -10.73 -9.55
CA ALA A 43 6.00 -11.27 -8.59
C ALA A 43 7.03 -10.23 -8.13
N ALA A 44 7.49 -9.36 -9.03
CA ALA A 44 8.40 -8.26 -8.69
C ALA A 44 7.72 -7.25 -7.75
N ILE A 45 6.47 -6.85 -8.04
CA ILE A 45 5.69 -5.95 -7.16
C ILE A 45 5.46 -6.58 -5.79
N LEU A 46 5.06 -7.86 -5.73
CA LEU A 46 4.89 -8.56 -4.46
C LEU A 46 6.20 -8.60 -3.65
N SER A 47 7.32 -8.87 -4.33
CA SER A 47 8.66 -8.85 -3.72
C SER A 47 9.00 -7.46 -3.17
N ASP A 48 8.77 -6.40 -3.94
CA ASP A 48 8.98 -5.01 -3.51
C ASP A 48 8.16 -4.70 -2.25
N MET A 49 6.89 -5.07 -2.23
CA MET A 49 6.03 -4.81 -1.07
C MET A 49 6.56 -5.52 0.18
N VAL A 50 6.88 -6.81 0.06
CA VAL A 50 7.42 -7.59 1.17
C VAL A 50 8.76 -7.02 1.62
N ASN A 51 9.62 -6.60 0.70
CA ASN A 51 10.95 -6.06 1.02
C ASN A 51 10.87 -4.69 1.68
N MET A 52 9.96 -3.79 1.26
CA MET A 52 9.72 -2.52 1.95
C MET A 52 9.28 -2.75 3.39
N ALA A 53 8.30 -3.65 3.59
CA ALA A 53 7.80 -3.96 4.91
C ALA A 53 8.92 -4.55 5.80
N LYS A 54 9.70 -5.50 5.26
CA LYS A 54 10.83 -6.11 5.97
C LYS A 54 11.93 -5.11 6.32
N ALA A 55 12.29 -4.23 5.39
CA ALA A 55 13.30 -3.21 5.62
C ALA A 55 12.85 -2.31 6.77
N ALA A 56 11.65 -1.75 6.70
CA ALA A 56 11.10 -0.87 7.73
C ALA A 56 10.93 -1.58 9.08
N GLY A 57 10.39 -2.80 9.09
CA GLY A 57 10.26 -3.62 10.28
C GLY A 57 11.61 -3.93 10.93
N GLY A 58 12.61 -4.33 10.13
CA GLY A 58 13.97 -4.58 10.59
C GLY A 58 14.64 -3.33 11.15
N TYR A 59 14.44 -2.16 10.53
CA TYR A 59 14.93 -0.89 11.04
C TYR A 59 14.26 -0.51 12.37
N MET A 60 12.95 -0.72 12.52
CA MET A 60 12.24 -0.52 13.79
C MET A 60 12.75 -1.48 14.88
N ASP A 61 12.84 -2.77 14.59
CA ASP A 61 13.26 -3.79 15.57
C ASP A 61 14.69 -3.55 16.08
N ASN A 62 15.56 -3.02 15.22
CA ASN A 62 16.97 -2.74 15.56
C ASN A 62 17.22 -1.30 16.02
N ALA A 63 16.22 -0.42 16.07
CA ALA A 63 16.43 1.02 16.34
C ALA A 63 17.23 1.25 17.64
N GLN A 64 16.80 0.65 18.75
CA GLN A 64 17.50 0.81 20.03
C GLN A 64 18.89 0.15 20.02
N ALA A 65 19.04 -1.02 19.40
CA ALA A 65 20.34 -1.68 19.26
C ALA A 65 21.32 -0.84 18.43
N ASN A 66 20.83 -0.17 17.39
CA ASN A 66 21.61 0.74 16.54
C ASN A 66 22.04 2.01 17.29
N ARG A 67 21.25 2.47 18.26
CA ARG A 67 21.63 3.58 19.16
C ARG A 67 22.77 3.21 20.10
N ASP A 68 22.74 1.97 20.60
CA ASP A 68 23.69 1.47 21.59
C ASP A 68 24.91 0.77 20.95
N ALA A 69 24.97 0.74 19.62
CA ALA A 69 25.99 0.03 18.87
C ALA A 69 27.38 0.68 19.05
N PRO A 70 28.46 -0.11 19.19
CA PRO A 70 29.82 0.43 19.19
C PRO A 70 30.20 1.10 17.86
N ASP A 71 29.64 0.63 16.76
CA ASP A 71 29.78 1.24 15.44
C ASP A 71 28.85 2.46 15.32
N GLN A 72 29.42 3.65 15.53
CA GLN A 72 28.68 4.91 15.52
C GLN A 72 27.96 5.20 14.19
N SER A 73 28.37 4.58 13.07
CA SER A 73 27.65 4.76 11.80
C SER A 73 26.18 4.30 11.88
N LYS A 74 25.89 3.32 12.75
CA LYS A 74 24.54 2.82 13.04
C LYS A 74 23.66 3.81 13.79
N HIS A 75 24.24 4.83 14.43
CA HIS A 75 23.43 5.84 15.11
C HIS A 75 22.61 6.68 14.11
N TRP A 76 23.07 6.81 12.86
CA TRP A 76 22.28 7.41 11.79
C TRP A 76 21.05 6.59 11.42
N ASP A 77 21.13 5.25 11.48
CA ASP A 77 19.97 4.38 11.26
C ASP A 77 18.93 4.58 12.37
N TYR A 78 19.36 4.65 13.63
CA TYR A 78 18.48 5.00 14.76
C TYR A 78 17.80 6.37 14.54
N TYR A 79 18.58 7.39 14.16
CA TYR A 79 18.06 8.73 13.90
C TYR A 79 17.07 8.75 12.72
N ARG A 80 17.36 8.04 11.62
CA ARG A 80 16.49 7.92 10.45
C ARG A 80 15.13 7.36 10.86
N VAL A 81 15.11 6.28 11.64
CA VAL A 81 13.87 5.64 12.08
C VAL A 81 13.07 6.55 12.99
N LEU A 82 13.68 7.09 14.05
CA LEU A 82 12.91 7.86 15.03
C LEU A 82 12.38 9.19 14.49
N THR A 83 13.17 9.89 13.68
CA THR A 83 12.72 11.17 13.11
C THR A 83 11.62 10.98 12.07
N LEU A 84 11.71 9.94 11.24
CA LEU A 84 10.65 9.60 10.29
C LEU A 84 9.39 9.08 10.99
N TYR A 85 9.58 8.25 12.03
CA TYR A 85 8.47 7.75 12.84
C TYR A 85 7.72 8.91 13.51
N ASP A 86 8.44 9.88 14.09
CA ASP A 86 7.81 11.06 14.68
C ASP A 86 7.08 11.89 13.62
N ALA A 87 7.69 12.10 12.46
CA ALA A 87 7.07 12.85 11.37
C ALA A 87 5.72 12.26 10.96
N LEU A 88 5.63 10.95 10.80
CA LEU A 88 4.44 10.29 10.26
C LEU A 88 3.44 9.84 11.33
N PHE A 89 3.87 9.46 12.52
CA PHE A 89 3.02 8.82 13.54
C PHE A 89 3.01 9.54 14.90
N ASP A 90 3.79 10.62 15.03
CA ASP A 90 3.96 11.41 16.25
C ASP A 90 4.40 10.57 17.46
N GLY A 91 5.72 10.45 17.62
CA GLY A 91 6.35 9.69 18.69
C GLY A 91 6.27 10.37 20.05
N THR A 92 5.76 11.60 20.11
CA THR A 92 5.60 12.36 21.35
C THR A 92 4.26 12.15 22.03
N GLN A 93 3.32 11.45 21.39
CA GLN A 93 2.02 11.16 21.98
C GLN A 93 2.13 10.30 23.25
N PRO A 94 1.23 10.45 24.23
CA PRO A 94 1.22 9.62 25.43
C PRO A 94 1.09 8.11 25.15
N ASP A 95 0.51 7.74 24.01
CA ASP A 95 0.34 6.36 23.55
C ASP A 95 1.38 5.93 22.50
N SER A 96 2.50 6.65 22.36
CA SER A 96 3.52 6.40 21.32
C SER A 96 4.00 4.95 21.25
N GLN A 97 4.16 4.27 22.38
CA GLN A 97 4.54 2.85 22.38
C GLN A 97 3.46 1.96 21.74
N ASN A 98 2.17 2.24 21.97
CA ASN A 98 1.08 1.50 21.33
C ASN A 98 1.02 1.78 19.83
N ARG A 99 1.26 3.03 19.43
CA ARG A 99 1.38 3.41 18.01
C ARG A 99 2.54 2.69 17.34
N TRP A 100 3.70 2.63 18.00
CA TRP A 100 4.90 1.94 17.50
C TRP A 100 4.61 0.47 17.27
N ASN A 101 3.99 -0.18 18.26
CA ASN A 101 3.59 -1.58 18.17
C ASN A 101 2.56 -1.81 17.04
N THR A 102 1.62 -0.87 16.86
CA THR A 102 0.61 -0.95 15.78
C THR A 102 1.27 -0.84 14.40
N VAL A 103 2.15 0.14 14.19
CA VAL A 103 2.91 0.29 12.95
C VAL A 103 3.72 -0.97 12.67
N ARG A 104 4.44 -1.49 13.68
CA ARG A 104 5.21 -2.72 13.55
C ARG A 104 4.35 -3.93 13.20
N ALA A 105 3.19 -4.08 13.84
CA ALA A 105 2.24 -5.16 13.57
C ALA A 105 1.69 -5.08 12.13
N ASN A 106 1.39 -3.88 11.65
CA ASN A 106 0.93 -3.66 10.28
C ASN A 106 2.03 -4.02 9.27
N LEU A 107 3.28 -3.62 9.53
CA LEU A 107 4.43 -4.04 8.71
C LEU A 107 4.61 -5.57 8.73
N ASN A 108 4.51 -6.22 9.90
CA ASN A 108 4.58 -7.68 10.02
C ASN A 108 3.52 -8.40 9.16
N THR A 109 2.29 -7.89 9.14
CA THR A 109 1.24 -8.42 8.26
C THR A 109 1.66 -8.36 6.79
N MET A 110 2.23 -7.24 6.36
CA MET A 110 2.70 -7.05 4.99
C MET A 110 3.96 -7.88 4.67
N GLU A 111 4.88 -8.05 5.61
CA GLU A 111 6.03 -8.95 5.48
C GLU A 111 5.59 -10.41 5.24
N GLY A 112 4.48 -10.81 5.87
CA GLY A 112 3.88 -12.12 5.75
C GLY A 112 3.13 -12.39 4.45
N LEU A 113 2.96 -11.40 3.56
CA LEU A 113 2.17 -11.52 2.33
C LEU A 113 2.60 -12.69 1.44
N ALA A 114 3.89 -12.95 1.32
CA ALA A 114 4.40 -14.06 0.51
C ALA A 114 3.91 -15.43 1.00
N ASN A 115 3.68 -15.57 2.31
CA ASN A 115 3.25 -16.83 2.94
C ASN A 115 1.73 -16.88 3.20
N ASN A 116 1.08 -15.73 3.30
CA ASN A 116 -0.34 -15.58 3.64
C ASN A 116 -1.07 -14.76 2.58
N GLN A 117 -1.02 -15.23 1.33
CA GLN A 117 -1.63 -14.48 0.22
C GLN A 117 -3.15 -14.43 0.36
N PRO A 118 -3.77 -13.22 0.37
CA PRO A 118 -5.20 -13.09 0.33
C PRO A 118 -5.74 -13.51 -1.05
N ASP A 119 -7.01 -13.89 -1.12
CA ASP A 119 -7.71 -14.02 -2.39
C ASP A 119 -8.06 -12.63 -2.92
N VAL A 120 -7.26 -12.16 -3.88
CA VAL A 120 -7.34 -10.83 -4.48
C VAL A 120 -7.11 -10.94 -5.97
N TRP A 121 -7.98 -10.28 -6.73
CA TRP A 121 -7.79 -10.03 -8.15
C TRP A 121 -7.21 -8.64 -8.37
N VAL A 122 -6.07 -8.56 -9.06
CA VAL A 122 -5.41 -7.30 -9.42
C VAL A 122 -5.64 -7.03 -10.91
N SER A 123 -6.15 -5.84 -11.24
CA SER A 123 -6.37 -5.39 -12.62
C SER A 123 -5.61 -4.09 -12.88
N CYS A 124 -5.11 -3.89 -14.09
CA CYS A 124 -4.37 -2.67 -14.49
C CYS A 124 -5.22 -1.70 -15.34
N ASP A 125 -6.49 -2.06 -15.49
CA ASP A 125 -7.54 -1.23 -16.06
C ASP A 125 -8.88 -1.73 -15.50
N ASP A 126 -9.85 -0.83 -15.35
CA ASP A 126 -11.19 -1.16 -14.93
C ASP A 126 -12.22 -1.16 -16.06
N THR A 127 -11.87 -0.72 -17.28
CA THR A 127 -12.82 -0.74 -18.41
C THR A 127 -13.21 -2.15 -18.88
N THR A 128 -12.40 -3.16 -18.55
CA THR A 128 -12.69 -4.56 -18.85
C THR A 128 -13.63 -5.21 -17.82
N LEU A 129 -13.63 -4.67 -16.60
CA LEU A 129 -14.41 -5.15 -15.46
C LEU A 129 -15.70 -4.37 -15.27
N PHE A 130 -15.74 -3.10 -15.65
CA PHE A 130 -16.91 -2.25 -15.48
C PHE A 130 -17.39 -1.71 -16.82
N GLY A 131 -18.71 -1.58 -16.93
CA GLY A 131 -19.33 -0.98 -18.09
C GLY A 131 -20.70 -0.43 -17.75
N MET A 132 -21.35 0.17 -18.75
CA MET A 132 -22.73 0.64 -18.63
C MET A 132 -23.59 -0.06 -19.67
N ASP A 133 -24.75 -0.55 -19.24
CA ASP A 133 -25.82 -0.97 -20.15
C ASP A 133 -27.05 -0.09 -19.92
N THR A 134 -27.85 0.11 -20.97
CA THR A 134 -29.18 0.69 -20.83
C THR A 134 -30.18 -0.45 -20.62
N VAL A 135 -30.77 -0.53 -19.42
CA VAL A 135 -31.82 -1.49 -19.09
C VAL A 135 -33.16 -0.75 -19.06
N GLY A 136 -33.94 -0.89 -20.12
CA GLY A 136 -35.13 -0.07 -20.35
C GLY A 136 -34.74 1.37 -20.72
N SER A 137 -35.11 2.34 -19.88
CA SER A 137 -34.75 3.77 -20.05
C SER A 137 -33.66 4.25 -19.08
N VAL A 138 -33.06 3.36 -18.29
CA VAL A 138 -32.08 3.71 -17.26
C VAL A 138 -30.72 3.13 -17.63
N SER A 139 -29.71 4.00 -17.71
CA SER A 139 -28.31 3.57 -17.79
C SER A 139 -27.87 3.04 -16.43
N ARG A 140 -27.39 1.81 -16.38
CA ARG A 140 -26.91 1.14 -15.16
C ARG A 140 -25.48 0.70 -15.34
N THR A 141 -24.65 0.98 -14.35
CA THR A 141 -23.30 0.43 -14.26
C THR A 141 -23.36 -1.05 -13.88
N TYR A 142 -22.55 -1.87 -14.53
CA TYR A 142 -22.36 -3.26 -14.17
C TYR A 142 -20.90 -3.57 -13.89
N PHE A 143 -20.67 -4.56 -13.04
CA PHE A 143 -19.41 -5.27 -12.90
C PHE A 143 -19.50 -6.62 -13.64
N LYS A 144 -18.46 -6.95 -14.39
CA LYS A 144 -18.32 -8.22 -15.11
C LYS A 144 -17.31 -9.09 -14.37
N ASP A 145 -17.84 -10.08 -13.66
CA ASP A 145 -17.06 -11.03 -12.89
C ASP A 145 -15.95 -11.66 -13.77
N PRO A 146 -14.66 -11.56 -13.39
CA PRO A 146 -13.58 -12.09 -14.19
C PRO A 146 -13.67 -13.61 -14.35
N SER A 147 -14.08 -14.31 -13.29
CA SER A 147 -14.18 -15.77 -13.22
C SER A 147 -15.35 -16.36 -14.00
N SER A 148 -16.54 -15.76 -13.87
CA SER A 148 -17.78 -16.29 -14.46
C SER A 148 -18.22 -15.56 -15.73
N LYS A 149 -17.66 -14.38 -15.98
CA LYS A 149 -18.10 -13.43 -17.03
C LYS A 149 -19.51 -12.89 -16.85
N ALA A 150 -20.16 -13.20 -15.73
CA ALA A 150 -21.50 -12.73 -15.42
C ALA A 150 -21.48 -11.23 -15.13
N LYS A 151 -22.53 -10.53 -15.57
CA LYS A 151 -22.76 -9.12 -15.25
C LYS A 151 -23.57 -9.02 -13.96
N THR A 152 -23.09 -8.19 -13.03
CA THR A 152 -23.82 -7.78 -11.83
C THR A 152 -24.05 -6.28 -11.92
N TYR A 153 -25.31 -5.84 -11.92
CA TYR A 153 -25.63 -4.42 -11.88
C TYR A 153 -25.36 -3.85 -10.49
N LEU A 154 -24.71 -2.69 -10.45
CA LEU A 154 -24.30 -2.04 -9.21
C LEU A 154 -25.21 -0.86 -8.92
N ASP A 155 -25.82 -0.84 -7.75
CA ASP A 155 -26.60 0.31 -7.29
C ASP A 155 -25.69 1.47 -6.87
N ASN A 156 -24.54 1.15 -6.27
CA ASN A 156 -23.50 2.10 -5.86
C ASN A 156 -22.15 1.64 -6.42
N PRO A 157 -21.79 2.03 -7.67
CA PRO A 157 -20.50 1.67 -8.22
C PRO A 157 -19.36 2.38 -7.47
N PRO A 158 -18.17 1.75 -7.35
CA PRO A 158 -16.99 2.46 -6.88
C PRO A 158 -16.65 3.60 -7.86
N LEU A 159 -15.90 4.59 -7.39
CA LEU A 159 -15.30 5.57 -8.30
C LEU A 159 -14.26 4.85 -9.15
N MET A 160 -14.45 4.84 -10.46
CA MET A 160 -13.59 4.15 -11.42
C MET A 160 -12.41 5.03 -11.88
N CYS A 161 -11.37 4.46 -12.47
CA CYS A 161 -10.14 5.14 -12.90
C CYS A 161 -10.39 6.35 -13.81
N GLY A 162 -11.42 6.30 -14.67
CA GLY A 162 -11.83 7.40 -15.55
C GLY A 162 -12.75 8.43 -14.89
N GLN A 163 -13.20 8.19 -13.66
CA GLN A 163 -14.10 9.07 -12.91
C GLN A 163 -13.31 9.92 -11.94
N GLY A 164 -12.74 10.96 -12.51
CA GLY A 164 -12.01 11.96 -11.80
C GLY A 164 -12.76 12.66 -10.66
N GLN A 165 -12.04 13.02 -9.59
CA GLN A 165 -12.55 13.93 -8.56
C GLN A 165 -11.92 15.33 -8.64
N MET A 166 -12.73 16.35 -8.37
CA MET A 166 -12.23 17.72 -8.22
C MET A 166 -11.71 17.92 -6.79
N VAL A 167 -10.41 18.08 -6.63
CA VAL A 167 -9.75 18.43 -5.36
C VAL A 167 -9.09 19.80 -5.51
N ASN A 168 -9.48 20.77 -4.69
CA ASN A 168 -8.96 22.14 -4.73
C ASN A 168 -9.02 22.81 -6.13
N GLY A 169 -10.06 22.53 -6.90
CA GLY A 169 -10.22 23.07 -8.26
C GLY A 169 -9.39 22.39 -9.33
N GLN A 170 -8.66 21.32 -9.01
CA GLN A 170 -7.94 20.48 -9.96
C GLN A 170 -8.59 19.11 -10.08
N MET A 171 -8.62 18.60 -11.31
CA MET A 171 -9.08 17.26 -11.60
C MET A 171 -7.96 16.28 -11.19
N THR A 172 -8.12 15.61 -10.05
CA THR A 172 -7.32 14.46 -9.58
C THR A 172 -7.92 13.10 -9.96
N ASN A 173 -7.27 12.38 -10.86
CA ASN A 173 -7.65 11.00 -11.19
C ASN A 173 -7.10 10.04 -10.14
N GLN A 174 -7.78 8.92 -9.92
CA GLN A 174 -7.25 7.86 -9.07
C GLN A 174 -6.01 7.23 -9.69
N ILE A 175 -5.07 6.87 -8.84
CA ILE A 175 -3.86 6.12 -9.20
C ILE A 175 -4.03 4.61 -8.98
N GLY A 176 -4.99 4.25 -8.11
CA GLY A 176 -5.48 2.91 -7.84
C GLY A 176 -6.66 2.99 -6.87
N TYR A 177 -7.36 1.87 -6.70
CA TYR A 177 -8.36 1.68 -5.65
C TYR A 177 -8.59 0.21 -5.36
N ARG A 178 -9.21 -0.06 -4.22
CA ARG A 178 -9.69 -1.38 -3.86
C ARG A 178 -11.21 -1.42 -3.70
N THR A 179 -11.83 -2.55 -4.02
CA THR A 179 -13.26 -2.77 -3.78
C THR A 179 -13.58 -4.25 -3.59
N THR A 180 -14.71 -4.57 -2.97
CA THR A 180 -15.20 -5.96 -2.88
C THR A 180 -16.54 -6.05 -3.58
N ILE A 181 -16.64 -6.90 -4.60
CA ILE A 181 -17.89 -7.13 -5.32
C ILE A 181 -18.15 -8.64 -5.34
N ASN A 182 -19.33 -9.06 -4.86
CA ASN A 182 -19.71 -10.47 -4.75
C ASN A 182 -18.69 -11.35 -4.00
N GLY A 183 -18.04 -10.81 -2.97
CA GLY A 183 -17.03 -11.52 -2.19
C GLY A 183 -15.66 -11.62 -2.85
N ILE A 184 -15.47 -11.05 -4.04
CA ILE A 184 -14.16 -10.95 -4.71
C ILE A 184 -13.50 -9.64 -4.28
N ASN A 185 -12.30 -9.71 -3.69
CA ASN A 185 -11.49 -8.52 -3.45
C ASN A 185 -10.78 -8.12 -4.74
N LEU A 186 -11.03 -6.89 -5.18
CA LEU A 186 -10.42 -6.29 -6.34
C LEU A 186 -9.45 -5.21 -5.88
N VAL A 187 -8.26 -5.23 -6.47
CA VAL A 187 -7.31 -4.11 -6.47
C VAL A 187 -7.16 -3.66 -7.92
N ILE A 188 -7.49 -2.40 -8.18
CA ILE A 188 -7.46 -1.81 -9.51
C ILE A 188 -6.36 -0.78 -9.53
N ILE A 189 -5.50 -0.87 -10.53
CA ILE A 189 -4.41 0.06 -10.78
C ILE A 189 -4.81 0.89 -11.99
N CYS A 190 -4.74 2.21 -11.88
CA CYS A 190 -5.18 3.11 -12.94
C CYS A 190 -4.02 3.56 -13.82
N ALA A 191 -4.26 3.73 -15.12
CA ALA A 191 -3.25 4.00 -16.17
C ALA A 191 -2.54 5.38 -16.11
N LYS A 192 -2.52 6.05 -14.94
CA LYS A 192 -1.81 7.32 -14.74
C LYS A 192 -1.09 7.34 -13.40
N GLN A 193 0.15 6.88 -13.39
CA GLN A 193 1.10 7.15 -12.31
C GLN A 193 2.09 8.21 -12.78
N ALA A 194 2.44 9.16 -11.91
CA ALA A 194 3.43 10.20 -12.24
C ALA A 194 4.84 9.63 -12.51
N GLY A 195 5.16 8.45 -11.95
CA GLY A 195 6.45 7.75 -12.13
C GLY A 195 6.46 6.63 -13.17
N GLY A 196 5.31 6.27 -13.76
CA GLY A 196 5.17 5.11 -14.65
C GLY A 196 5.25 3.74 -13.94
N ASP A 197 5.31 2.66 -14.72
CA ASP A 197 5.35 1.26 -14.25
C ASP A 197 6.75 0.84 -13.73
N ILE A 198 7.42 1.70 -12.97
CA ILE A 198 8.74 1.42 -12.40
C ILE A 198 8.61 0.76 -11.02
N THR A 199 9.55 -0.12 -10.69
CA THR A 199 9.74 -0.73 -9.38
C THR A 199 10.59 0.16 -8.47
N LEU A 200 10.66 -0.15 -7.17
CA LEU A 200 11.45 0.64 -6.22
C LEU A 200 12.93 0.72 -6.60
N SER A 201 13.50 -0.39 -7.08
CA SER A 201 14.90 -0.46 -7.51
C SER A 201 15.26 0.46 -8.69
N GLN A 202 14.24 0.97 -9.40
CA GLN A 202 14.38 1.84 -10.56
C GLN A 202 14.16 3.31 -10.21
N LEU A 203 13.80 3.62 -8.96
CA LEU A 203 13.67 4.99 -8.49
C LEU A 203 15.02 5.71 -8.57
N GLN A 204 14.98 6.92 -9.11
CA GLN A 204 16.10 7.85 -9.11
C GLN A 204 15.64 9.13 -8.41
N TYR A 205 16.35 9.52 -7.37
CA TYR A 205 16.07 10.69 -6.59
C TYR A 205 17.37 11.41 -6.24
N GLN A 206 17.26 12.68 -5.86
CA GLN A 206 18.37 13.54 -5.49
C GLN A 206 17.99 14.36 -4.26
N GLU A 207 18.97 15.02 -3.65
CA GLU A 207 18.71 15.92 -2.52
C GLU A 207 17.64 16.97 -2.88
N GLY A 208 16.66 17.14 -1.99
CA GLY A 208 15.51 18.02 -2.18
C GLY A 208 14.30 17.40 -2.90
N SER A 209 14.43 16.19 -3.48
CA SER A 209 13.31 15.46 -4.07
C SER A 209 12.20 15.21 -3.05
N ASP A 210 10.94 15.33 -3.48
CA ASP A 210 9.77 15.07 -2.64
C ASP A 210 9.45 13.57 -2.61
N LEU A 211 9.29 13.01 -1.40
CA LEU A 211 8.96 11.60 -1.15
C LEU A 211 7.65 11.20 -1.83
N TYR A 212 6.64 12.07 -1.76
CA TYR A 212 5.32 11.80 -2.33
C TYR A 212 5.35 11.71 -3.87
N MET A 213 6.37 12.29 -4.51
CA MET A 213 6.56 12.20 -5.96
C MET A 213 7.28 10.92 -6.39
N GLN A 214 7.77 10.12 -5.43
CA GLN A 214 8.46 8.85 -5.68
C GLN A 214 7.51 7.65 -5.66
N THR A 215 6.20 7.88 -5.73
CA THR A 215 5.20 6.79 -5.80
C THR A 215 5.40 5.96 -7.05
N THR A 216 5.49 4.65 -6.85
CA THR A 216 5.60 3.61 -7.87
C THR A 216 4.38 2.72 -7.89
N LEU A 217 4.30 1.85 -8.90
CA LEU A 217 3.33 0.77 -8.97
C LEU A 217 3.36 -0.08 -7.70
N SER A 218 4.55 -0.43 -7.22
CA SER A 218 4.74 -1.19 -5.99
C SER A 218 4.17 -0.49 -4.76
N THR A 219 4.32 0.83 -4.65
CA THR A 219 3.77 1.59 -3.51
C THR A 219 2.26 1.74 -3.55
N VAL A 220 1.67 1.87 -4.74
CA VAL A 220 0.22 1.93 -4.91
C VAL A 220 -0.39 0.56 -4.57
N VAL A 221 0.20 -0.53 -5.06
CA VAL A 221 -0.29 -1.86 -4.70
C VAL A 221 -0.08 -2.13 -3.21
N PHE A 222 1.03 -1.67 -2.60
CA PHE A 222 1.22 -1.76 -1.16
C PHE A 222 0.08 -1.08 -0.40
N HIS A 223 -0.22 0.16 -0.78
CA HIS A 223 -1.33 0.95 -0.22
C HIS A 223 -2.64 0.14 -0.27
N GLU A 224 -3.02 -0.34 -1.44
CA GLU A 224 -4.29 -1.05 -1.61
C GLU A 224 -4.32 -2.39 -0.86
N PHE A 225 -3.17 -3.07 -0.74
CA PHE A 225 -3.07 -4.30 0.03
C PHE A 225 -3.12 -4.06 1.54
N LEU A 226 -2.73 -2.90 2.06
CA LEU A 226 -2.95 -2.56 3.46
C LEU A 226 -4.46 -2.61 3.80
N HIS A 227 -5.30 -2.04 2.94
CA HIS A 227 -6.76 -2.12 3.08
C HIS A 227 -7.30 -3.55 3.05
N VAL A 228 -6.71 -4.42 2.22
CA VAL A 228 -7.11 -5.83 2.12
C VAL A 228 -6.71 -6.60 3.37
N MET A 229 -5.47 -6.43 3.81
CA MET A 229 -4.85 -7.28 4.81
C MET A 229 -5.11 -6.86 6.24
N ILE A 230 -5.38 -5.56 6.47
CA ILE A 230 -5.46 -4.98 7.79
C ILE A 230 -6.84 -4.33 7.96
N PRO A 231 -7.79 -5.01 8.61
CA PRO A 231 -9.19 -4.55 8.72
C PRO A 231 -9.37 -3.18 9.39
N SER A 232 -8.38 -2.72 10.16
CA SER A 232 -8.41 -1.41 10.80
C SER A 232 -7.99 -0.25 9.90
N MET A 233 -7.53 -0.52 8.67
CA MET A 233 -7.14 0.55 7.73
C MET A 233 -8.35 1.37 7.35
N VAL A 234 -8.19 2.69 7.43
CA VAL A 234 -9.24 3.65 7.09
C VAL A 234 -9.22 3.85 5.59
N GLY A 235 -10.27 3.44 4.89
CA GLY A 235 -10.49 3.79 3.48
C GLY A 235 -11.32 5.05 3.31
N ASP A 236 -11.15 5.76 2.20
CA ASP A 236 -12.01 6.87 1.80
C ASP A 236 -12.43 6.79 0.33
N GLN A 237 -13.72 6.59 0.08
CA GLN A 237 -14.28 6.67 -1.27
C GLN A 237 -14.47 8.12 -1.76
N ALA A 238 -14.25 9.14 -0.92
CA ALA A 238 -14.33 10.55 -1.26
C ALA A 238 -12.96 11.18 -1.60
N GLY A 239 -11.94 10.35 -1.84
CA GLY A 239 -10.63 10.81 -2.31
C GLY A 239 -9.88 11.71 -1.32
N GLY A 240 -10.01 11.42 -0.02
CA GLY A 240 -9.25 12.07 1.04
C GLY A 240 -9.99 13.21 1.73
N ASN A 241 -11.28 13.36 1.43
CA ASN A 241 -12.11 14.48 1.90
C ASN A 241 -13.13 14.05 2.95
N ALA A 242 -13.39 12.75 3.13
CA ALA A 242 -14.35 12.32 4.13
C ALA A 242 -13.85 12.64 5.56
N PRO A 243 -14.72 13.13 6.46
CA PRO A 243 -14.37 13.27 7.87
C PRO A 243 -13.93 11.93 8.46
N GLY A 244 -12.72 11.88 9.04
CA GLY A 244 -12.14 10.64 9.58
C GLY A 244 -11.77 9.59 8.54
N GLY A 245 -11.86 9.91 7.25
CA GLY A 245 -11.40 9.05 6.15
C GLY A 245 -9.88 9.12 5.95
N GLU A 246 -9.40 8.30 5.03
CA GLU A 246 -8.02 8.31 4.54
C GLU A 246 -7.52 9.72 4.20
N ARG A 247 -6.20 9.94 4.32
CA ARG A 247 -5.54 11.16 3.87
C ARG A 247 -4.35 10.81 3.00
N TYR A 248 -4.36 11.40 1.80
CA TYR A 248 -3.37 11.11 0.77
C TYR A 248 -2.21 12.11 0.77
N GLY A 249 -1.06 11.66 0.31
CA GLY A 249 0.13 12.48 0.18
C GLY A 249 0.84 12.72 1.51
N TRP A 250 2.01 13.37 1.42
CA TRP A 250 2.78 13.75 2.59
C TRP A 250 1.99 14.66 3.52
N ASP A 251 1.45 15.77 3.00
CA ASP A 251 0.69 16.74 3.81
C ASP A 251 -0.55 16.12 4.46
N GLY A 252 -1.25 15.23 3.74
CA GLY A 252 -2.37 14.48 4.28
C GLY A 252 -1.96 13.59 5.45
N SER A 253 -0.86 12.84 5.30
CA SER A 253 -0.28 12.01 6.37
C SER A 253 0.13 12.85 7.58
N ILE A 254 0.78 14.00 7.35
CA ILE A 254 1.17 14.92 8.43
C ILE A 254 -0.06 15.48 9.15
N ALA A 255 -1.12 15.82 8.44
CA ALA A 255 -2.34 16.39 9.02
C ALA A 255 -3.03 15.44 10.03
N ILE A 256 -2.79 14.13 9.93
CA ILE A 256 -3.36 13.11 10.83
C ILE A 256 -2.33 12.37 11.68
N ARG A 257 -1.06 12.80 11.67
CA ARG A 257 0.05 12.09 12.36
C ARG A 257 -0.27 11.78 13.83
N SER A 258 -0.89 12.74 14.51
CA SER A 258 -1.26 12.65 15.93
C SER A 258 -2.63 12.03 16.20
N SER A 259 -3.40 11.65 15.17
CA SER A 259 -4.74 11.07 15.32
C SER A 259 -4.76 9.58 15.02
N TYR A 260 -5.07 9.18 13.79
CA TYR A 260 -5.21 7.78 13.35
C TYR A 260 -4.20 7.40 12.26
N SER A 261 -3.07 8.10 12.16
CA SER A 261 -2.04 7.81 11.16
C SER A 261 -1.55 6.34 11.11
N PRO A 262 -1.45 5.58 12.21
CA PRO A 262 -1.15 4.14 12.12
C PRO A 262 -2.21 3.31 11.36
N GLN A 263 -3.41 3.85 11.18
CA GLN A 263 -4.51 3.28 10.37
C GLN A 263 -4.65 3.95 8.99
N ASN A 264 -3.73 4.85 8.61
CA ASN A 264 -3.70 5.49 7.31
C ASN A 264 -2.67 4.79 6.40
N PRO A 265 -3.11 4.15 5.30
CA PRO A 265 -2.22 3.41 4.41
C PRO A 265 -1.05 4.22 3.86
N ASP A 266 -1.29 5.46 3.41
CA ASP A 266 -0.24 6.32 2.87
C ASP A 266 0.88 6.59 3.88
N SER A 267 0.55 6.73 5.17
CA SER A 267 1.54 6.97 6.22
C SER A 267 2.44 5.75 6.42
N LEU A 268 1.90 4.54 6.31
CA LEU A 268 2.69 3.30 6.34
C LEU A 268 3.51 3.10 5.06
N VAL A 269 2.95 3.42 3.90
CA VAL A 269 3.66 3.34 2.61
C VAL A 269 4.85 4.29 2.61
N TYR A 270 4.67 5.56 3.02
CA TYR A 270 5.76 6.52 3.10
C TYR A 270 6.81 6.12 4.11
N PHE A 271 6.41 5.59 5.27
CA PHE A 271 7.35 5.09 6.25
C PHE A 271 8.19 3.93 5.69
N ALA A 272 7.53 2.95 5.06
CA ALA A 272 8.20 1.77 4.52
C ALA A 272 9.10 2.09 3.32
N MET A 273 8.59 2.91 2.40
CA MET A 273 9.34 3.37 1.23
C MET A 273 10.57 4.19 1.65
N ALA A 274 10.42 5.18 2.53
CA ALA A 274 11.55 6.01 2.97
C ALA A 274 12.65 5.22 3.68
N LEU A 275 12.31 4.22 4.50
CA LEU A 275 13.32 3.37 5.14
C LEU A 275 13.97 2.37 4.18
N SER A 276 13.34 2.06 3.04
CA SER A 276 13.98 1.28 1.96
C SER A 276 14.94 2.11 1.08
N MET A 277 14.88 3.44 1.18
CA MET A 277 15.69 4.39 0.40
C MET A 277 16.80 5.01 1.25
N GLU A 278 17.81 4.21 1.58
CA GLU A 278 18.79 4.48 2.64
C GLU A 278 19.70 5.71 2.41
N GLU A 279 19.88 6.14 1.16
CA GLU A 279 20.79 7.24 0.81
C GLU A 279 20.43 8.58 1.47
N TYR A 280 19.14 8.79 1.75
CA TYR A 280 18.63 10.05 2.28
C TYR A 280 17.82 9.87 3.58
N LEU A 281 17.71 10.96 4.34
CA LEU A 281 16.75 11.11 5.41
C LEU A 281 15.48 11.76 4.84
N TRP A 282 14.33 11.28 5.28
CA TRP A 282 13.03 11.66 4.69
C TRP A 282 12.02 12.22 5.71
N HIS A 283 12.44 12.49 6.94
CA HIS A 283 11.60 12.98 8.03
C HIS A 283 10.85 14.31 7.76
N THR A 284 11.20 15.06 6.71
CA THR A 284 10.47 16.27 6.28
C THR A 284 9.63 16.06 5.01
N GLY A 285 9.61 14.85 4.47
CA GLY A 285 9.02 14.55 3.17
C GLY A 285 9.93 14.91 2.00
N LYS A 286 11.10 15.48 2.27
CA LYS A 286 12.14 15.78 1.28
C LYS A 286 13.39 14.94 1.54
N ALA A 287 14.08 14.55 0.48
CA ALA A 287 15.38 13.89 0.55
C ALA A 287 16.42 14.85 1.14
N VAL A 288 17.04 14.49 2.27
CA VAL A 288 18.13 15.26 2.88
C VAL A 288 19.33 14.36 3.12
N SER A 289 20.51 14.76 2.63
CA SER A 289 21.72 13.96 2.78
C SER A 289 22.24 14.01 4.23
N LEU A 290 22.99 12.98 4.65
CA LEU A 290 23.60 12.98 5.99
C LEU A 290 24.52 14.20 6.23
N PRO A 291 25.39 14.63 5.29
CA PRO A 291 26.20 15.83 5.47
C PRO A 291 25.37 17.10 5.71
N THR A 292 24.31 17.32 4.92
CA THR A 292 23.41 18.47 5.08
C THR A 292 22.70 18.44 6.43
N MET A 293 22.16 17.29 6.82
CA MET A 293 21.50 17.13 8.11
C MET A 293 22.46 17.37 9.27
N TYR A 294 23.66 16.80 9.22
CA TYR A 294 24.66 16.97 10.26
C TYR A 294 25.04 18.44 10.45
N GLN A 295 25.28 19.17 9.35
CA GLN A 295 25.56 20.61 9.40
C GLN A 295 24.39 21.40 10.01
N TRP A 296 23.15 21.07 9.64
CA TRP A 296 21.98 21.72 10.20
C TRP A 296 21.84 21.45 11.71
N LEU A 297 22.02 20.20 12.14
CA LEU A 297 21.97 19.81 13.56
C LEU A 297 23.05 20.51 14.39
N GLN A 298 24.27 20.65 13.86
CA GLN A 298 25.34 21.40 14.52
C GLN A 298 24.96 22.86 14.78
N GLN A 299 24.23 23.49 13.86
CA GLN A 299 23.87 24.90 13.94
C GLN A 299 22.60 25.14 14.78
N ASN A 300 21.64 24.22 14.75
CA ASN A 300 20.28 24.47 15.24
C ASN A 300 19.83 23.55 16.38
N GLN A 301 20.41 22.35 16.51
CA GLN A 301 19.94 21.28 17.40
C GLN A 301 21.10 20.46 17.97
N GLN A 302 22.12 21.15 18.52
CA GLN A 302 23.36 20.51 18.96
C GLN A 302 23.13 19.45 20.06
N THR A 303 22.10 19.62 20.89
CA THR A 303 21.67 18.64 21.90
C THR A 303 21.19 17.33 21.27
N THR A 304 20.50 17.37 20.13
CA THR A 304 20.09 16.16 19.39
C THR A 304 21.31 15.41 18.87
N LEU A 305 22.27 16.12 18.30
CA LEU A 305 23.52 15.53 17.80
C LEU A 305 24.30 14.82 18.92
N GLN A 306 24.37 15.42 20.11
CA GLN A 306 25.04 14.85 21.28
C GLN A 306 24.27 13.68 21.89
N SER A 307 22.95 13.82 22.08
CA SER A 307 22.12 12.81 22.76
C SER A 307 21.86 11.56 21.91
N ALA A 308 21.81 11.71 20.60
CA ALA A 308 21.75 10.59 19.65
C ALA A 308 23.15 10.08 19.25
N GLY A 309 24.23 10.72 19.72
CA GLY A 309 25.60 10.31 19.47
C GLY A 309 25.98 10.28 17.99
N LEU A 310 25.47 11.20 17.18
CA LEU A 310 25.60 11.13 15.72
C LEU A 310 27.03 11.46 15.27
N PRO A 311 27.72 10.55 14.56
CA PRO A 311 29.05 10.84 14.04
C PRO A 311 28.97 11.81 12.86
N LYS A 312 30.08 12.49 12.60
CA LYS A 312 30.24 13.22 11.34
C LYS A 312 30.14 12.22 10.17
N PRO A 313 29.32 12.50 9.14
CA PRO A 313 29.21 11.66 7.94
C PRO A 313 30.51 11.53 7.15
#